data_AF-A0A310S7W5-F1
#
_entry.id   AF-A0A310S7W5-F1
#
_cell.length_a   1.000
_cell.length_b   1.000
_cell.length_c   1.000
_cell.angle_alpha   90.00
_cell.angle_beta   90.00
_cell.angle_gamma   90.00
#
_symmetry.space_group_name_H-M   'P 1'
#
loop_
_entity.id
_entity.type
_entity.pdbx_description
1 polymer ?
#
loop_
_entity_poly.entity_id
_entity_poly.type
_entity_poly.pdbx_seq_one_letter_code
_entity_poly.pdbx_strand_id
1 'polypeptide(L)'
;MTTSTPEKQDGLKALNDAIDAIQNKITLLGGVFNVAMTPKVVTATDEAELARQMERAELENAEVAGDDDEEEVEGMDGFSGGEGTEDDKKPGNESQEEE
;
A
#
# COMPACT_ATOMS: atom_id res chain seq x y z
N MET A 1 11.55 -17.01 -17.01
CA MET A 1 12.80 -17.44 -17.68
C MET A 1 13.47 -16.19 -18.23
N THR A 2 14.76 -16.01 -18.01
CA THR A 2 15.52 -14.86 -18.52
C THR A 2 16.71 -15.38 -19.33
N THR A 3 17.09 -14.68 -20.40
CA THR A 3 18.25 -15.01 -21.22
C THR A 3 18.90 -13.71 -21.67
N SER A 4 20.21 -13.63 -21.47
CA SER A 4 21.03 -12.49 -21.91
C SER A 4 21.78 -12.87 -23.18
N THR A 5 21.58 -12.10 -24.25
CA THR A 5 22.26 -12.28 -25.54
C THR A 5 22.55 -10.93 -26.17
N PRO A 6 23.66 -10.77 -26.92
CA PRO A 6 23.87 -9.58 -27.74
C PRO A 6 22.79 -9.43 -28.83
N GLU A 7 22.39 -10.53 -29.48
CA GLU A 7 21.42 -10.48 -30.59
C GLU A 7 19.98 -10.67 -30.12
N LYS A 8 19.23 -9.56 -30.14
CA LYS A 8 17.84 -9.48 -29.64
C LYS A 8 16.88 -10.46 -30.31
N GLN A 9 17.00 -10.66 -31.63
CA GLN A 9 16.09 -11.51 -32.40
C GLN A 9 16.34 -13.00 -32.13
N ASP A 10 17.60 -13.40 -32.07
CA ASP A 10 17.96 -14.79 -31.81
C ASP A 10 17.65 -15.20 -30.38
N GLY A 11 17.81 -14.28 -29.41
CA GLY A 11 17.40 -14.51 -28.02
C GLY A 11 15.91 -14.76 -27.87
N LEU A 12 15.08 -13.96 -28.55
CA LEU A 12 13.63 -14.16 -28.54
C LEU A 12 13.23 -15.50 -29.13
N LYS A 13 13.84 -15.90 -30.26
CA LYS A 13 13.58 -17.20 -30.87
C LYS A 13 13.97 -18.34 -29.95
N ALA A 14 15.19 -18.32 -29.40
CA ALA A 14 15.66 -19.35 -28.49
C ALA A 14 14.78 -19.49 -27.25
N LEU A 15 14.28 -18.37 -26.70
CA LEU A 15 13.38 -18.40 -25.55
C LEU A 15 12.00 -19.00 -25.91
N ASN A 16 11.45 -18.67 -27.08
CA ASN A 16 10.20 -19.25 -27.56
C ASN A 16 10.34 -20.76 -27.80
N ASP A 17 11.40 -21.19 -28.47
CA ASP A 17 11.67 -22.61 -28.73
C ASP A 17 11.80 -23.40 -27.40
N ALA A 18 12.45 -22.80 -26.39
CA ALA A 18 12.55 -23.39 -25.07
C ALA A 18 11.20 -23.51 -24.36
N ILE A 19 10.35 -22.48 -24.47
CA ILE A 19 8.99 -22.48 -23.90
C ILE A 19 8.15 -23.60 -24.55
N ASP A 20 8.20 -23.74 -25.87
CA ASP A 20 7.48 -24.79 -26.60
C ASP A 20 7.97 -26.19 -26.21
N ALA A 21 9.29 -26.38 -26.09
CA ALA A 21 9.87 -27.64 -25.64
C ALA A 21 9.43 -28.01 -24.21
N ILE A 22 9.34 -27.03 -23.31
CA ILE A 22 8.87 -27.21 -21.93
C ILE A 22 7.38 -27.53 -21.92
N GLN A 23 6.57 -26.80 -22.69
CA GLN A 23 5.14 -27.03 -22.79
C GLN A 23 4.86 -28.46 -23.26
N ASN A 24 5.53 -28.91 -24.31
CA ASN A 24 5.39 -30.27 -24.84
C ASN A 24 5.75 -31.35 -23.80
N LYS A 25 6.82 -31.15 -23.02
CA LYS A 25 7.20 -32.09 -21.96
C LYS A 25 6.19 -32.13 -20.82
N ILE A 26 5.65 -30.98 -20.42
CA ILE A 26 4.68 -30.89 -19.33
C ILE A 26 3.34 -31.51 -19.74
N THR A 27 2.88 -31.25 -20.96
CA THR A 27 1.63 -31.83 -21.48
C THR A 27 1.74 -33.34 -21.68
N LEU A 28 2.89 -33.86 -22.10
CA LEU A 28 3.18 -35.30 -22.17
C LEU A 28 3.05 -36.01 -20.81
N LEU A 29 3.41 -35.33 -19.73
CA LEU A 29 3.31 -35.84 -18.36
C LEU A 29 1.91 -35.62 -17.75
N GLY A 30 0.95 -35.09 -18.52
CA GLY A 30 -0.41 -34.82 -18.06
C GLY A 30 -0.57 -33.54 -17.24
N GLY A 31 0.44 -32.66 -17.24
CA GLY A 31 0.39 -31.36 -16.57
C GLY A 31 -0.20 -30.25 -17.44
N VAL A 32 -0.51 -29.11 -16.81
CA VAL A 32 -0.97 -27.88 -17.50
C VAL A 32 0.13 -26.83 -17.39
N PHE A 33 0.46 -26.22 -18.53
CA PHE A 33 1.47 -25.15 -18.61
C PHE A 33 0.85 -23.88 -19.17
N ASN A 34 0.86 -22.81 -18.38
CA ASN A 34 0.32 -21.50 -18.74
C ASN A 34 1.45 -20.45 -18.73
N VAL A 35 1.57 -19.68 -19.81
CA VAL A 35 2.50 -18.56 -19.91
C VAL A 35 1.77 -17.29 -19.46
N ALA A 36 2.18 -16.73 -18.33
CA ALA A 36 1.56 -15.51 -17.78
C ALA A 36 1.90 -14.24 -18.58
N MET A 37 3.10 -14.19 -19.19
CA MET A 37 3.54 -13.06 -20.00
C MET A 37 4.41 -13.57 -21.15
N THR A 38 4.18 -13.03 -22.35
CA THR A 38 5.02 -13.30 -23.52
C THR A 38 6.44 -12.78 -23.31
N PRO A 39 7.46 -13.43 -23.92
CA PRO A 39 8.84 -12.96 -23.86
C PRO A 39 8.96 -11.53 -24.39
N LYS A 40 9.58 -10.65 -23.60
CA LYS A 40 9.87 -9.26 -23.99
C LYS A 40 11.37 -9.04 -24.00
N VAL A 41 11.85 -8.31 -25.00
CA VAL A 41 13.24 -7.87 -25.02
C VAL A 41 13.35 -6.66 -24.11
N VAL A 42 14.22 -6.78 -23.12
CA VAL A 42 14.66 -5.66 -22.30
C VAL A 42 16.02 -5.21 -22.81
N THR A 43 16.18 -3.90 -22.97
CA THR A 43 17.47 -3.30 -23.32
C THR A 43 18.05 -2.56 -22.13
N ALA A 44 19.37 -2.36 -22.11
CA ALA A 44 20.05 -1.64 -21.03
C ALA A 44 19.51 -0.20 -20.83
N THR A 45 19.00 0.41 -21.90
CA THR A 45 18.34 1.73 -21.83
C THR A 45 16.99 1.63 -21.12
N ASP A 46 16.19 0.61 -21.44
CA ASP A 46 14.89 0.39 -20.81
C ASP A 46 15.05 0.05 -19.32
N GLU A 47 16.07 -0.72 -18.95
CA GLU A 47 16.38 -1.02 -17.54
C GLU A 47 16.79 0.24 -16.76
N ALA A 48 17.59 1.12 -17.38
CA ALA A 48 18.02 2.37 -16.73
C ALA A 48 16.87 3.38 -16.59
N GLU A 49 15.93 3.41 -17.53
CA GLU A 49 14.73 4.24 -17.44
C GLU A 49 13.74 3.68 -16.42
N LEU A 50 13.52 2.36 -16.42
CA LEU A 50 12.68 1.70 -15.43
C LEU A 50 13.23 1.90 -14.02
N ALA A 51 14.55 1.77 -13.81
CA ALA A 51 15.17 1.99 -12.51
C ALA A 51 14.94 3.43 -11.99
N ARG A 52 15.09 4.44 -12.85
CA ARG A 52 14.79 5.83 -12.49
C ARG A 52 13.32 6.05 -12.17
N GLN A 53 12.42 5.40 -12.91
CA GLN A 53 10.99 5.49 -12.66
C GLN A 53 10.61 4.81 -11.33
N MET A 54 11.23 3.67 -11.03
CA MET A 54 11.06 2.95 -9.76
C MET A 54 11.58 3.77 -8.58
N GLU A 55 12.77 4.36 -8.68
CA GLU A 55 13.33 5.22 -7.64
C GLU A 55 12.43 6.44 -7.37
N ARG A 56 11.93 7.08 -8.42
CA ARG A 56 10.97 8.19 -8.30
C ARG A 56 9.65 7.75 -7.66
N ALA A 57 9.12 6.60 -8.06
CA ALA A 57 7.89 6.05 -7.49
C ALA A 57 8.08 5.62 -6.03
N GLU A 58 9.26 5.12 -5.65
CA GLU A 58 9.61 4.81 -4.26
C GLU A 58 9.68 6.07 -3.40
N LEU A 59 10.31 7.15 -3.90
CA LEU A 59 10.32 8.47 -3.25
C LEU A 59 8.90 9.02 -3.05
N GLU A 60 8.07 8.97 -4.10
CA GLU A 60 6.68 9.48 -4.04
C GLU A 60 5.77 8.64 -3.15
N ASN A 61 6.01 7.31 -3.02
CA ASN A 61 5.24 6.44 -2.13
C ASN A 61 5.76 6.42 -0.68
N ALA A 62 7.02 6.75 -0.44
CA ALA A 62 7.61 6.79 0.89
C ALA A 62 7.09 7.96 1.74
N GLU A 63 6.55 9.03 1.12
CA GLU A 63 6.08 10.24 1.80
C GLU A 63 4.54 10.40 1.84
N VAL A 64 3.78 9.30 1.94
CA VAL A 64 2.39 9.36 2.44
C VAL A 64 2.40 9.03 3.94
N ALA A 65 2.93 9.97 4.73
CA ALA A 65 2.62 10.08 6.16
C ALA A 65 1.20 10.66 6.30
N GLY A 66 0.20 9.91 5.82
CA GLY A 66 -1.22 10.21 5.98
C GLY A 66 -1.78 9.66 7.29
N ASP A 67 -1.00 9.73 8.35
CA ASP A 67 -1.40 9.53 9.75
C ASP A 67 -0.49 10.37 10.66
N ASP A 68 -0.21 11.61 10.24
CA ASP A 68 -0.04 12.70 11.20
C ASP A 68 -1.45 13.30 11.42
N ASP A 69 -2.43 12.44 11.69
CA ASP A 69 -3.56 12.85 12.51
C ASP A 69 -2.96 12.99 13.93
N GLU A 70 -2.33 14.13 14.20
CA GLU A 70 -2.51 14.77 15.50
C GLU A 70 -4.03 15.03 15.62
N GLU A 71 -4.78 13.97 15.93
CA GLU A 71 -6.06 14.04 16.60
C GLU A 71 -5.82 14.72 17.96
N GLU A 72 -5.57 16.04 17.95
CA GLU A 72 -5.99 16.90 19.04
C GLU A 72 -7.53 16.98 18.96
N VAL A 73 -8.18 15.89 19.37
CA VAL A 73 -9.59 15.89 19.76
C VAL A 73 -9.67 16.64 21.09
N GLU A 74 -9.47 17.96 21.06
CA GLU A 74 -9.98 18.87 22.09
C GLU A 74 -11.50 18.93 21.94
N GLY A 75 -12.23 17.96 22.51
CA GLY A 75 -13.69 18.07 22.51
C GLY A 75 -14.54 16.88 22.93
N MET A 76 -13.97 15.79 23.45
CA MET A 76 -14.79 14.64 23.86
C MET A 76 -14.36 14.02 25.19
N ASP A 77 -14.26 14.83 26.25
CA ASP A 77 -14.34 14.30 27.63
C ASP A 77 -15.62 14.80 28.29
N GLY A 78 -16.72 14.20 27.83
CA GLY A 78 -18.00 14.25 28.53
C GLY A 78 -18.14 13.01 29.40
N PHE A 79 -18.23 13.24 30.71
CA PHE A 79 -18.85 12.37 31.73
C PHE A 79 -17.89 11.57 32.64
N SER A 80 -17.36 12.24 33.67
CA SER A 80 -16.95 11.59 34.92
C SER A 80 -17.36 12.42 36.13
N GLY A 81 -18.44 11.99 36.79
CA GLY A 81 -18.56 11.95 38.25
C GLY A 81 -18.45 13.27 39.00
N GLY A 82 -19.59 13.93 39.20
CA GLY A 82 -19.71 14.91 40.28
C GLY A 82 -19.56 14.22 41.64
N GLU A 83 -18.56 14.63 42.42
CA GLU A 83 -18.52 14.47 43.88
C GLU A 83 -17.81 15.67 44.53
N GLY A 84 -18.59 16.41 45.31
CA GLY A 84 -18.21 16.94 46.62
C GLY A 84 -17.05 17.93 46.75
N THR A 85 -17.37 19.23 46.83
CA THR A 85 -16.81 20.05 47.90
C THR A 85 -17.82 21.12 48.32
N GLU A 86 -18.51 20.83 49.42
CA GLU A 86 -19.28 21.77 50.22
C GLU A 86 -18.29 22.62 51.04
N ASP A 87 -18.37 23.95 51.00
CA ASP A 87 -18.05 24.81 52.15
C ASP A 87 -18.60 26.24 51.94
N ASP A 88 -19.72 26.47 52.63
CA ASP A 88 -20.10 27.67 53.39
C ASP A 88 -20.01 29.10 52.79
N LYS A 89 -21.19 29.69 52.49
CA LYS A 89 -21.83 30.70 53.37
C LYS A 89 -23.19 31.21 52.84
N LYS A 90 -24.26 30.88 53.58
CA LYS A 90 -25.53 31.65 53.67
C LYS A 90 -25.28 32.94 54.49
N PRO A 91 -26.12 34.02 54.46
CA PRO A 91 -27.58 33.90 54.61
C PRO A 91 -28.50 34.97 53.95
N GLY A 92 -29.79 34.61 53.91
CA GLY A 92 -30.96 35.52 53.99
C GLY A 92 -31.43 36.14 52.68
N ASN A 93 -32.73 36.28 52.40
CA ASN A 93 -33.95 36.01 53.17
C ASN A 93 -35.16 36.20 52.23
N GLU A 94 -36.21 35.38 52.42
CA GLU A 94 -37.64 35.64 52.18
C GLU A 94 -38.13 35.99 50.74
N SER A 95 -38.76 35.05 50.03
CA SER A 95 -40.24 34.82 49.90
C SER A 95 -40.88 35.77 48.85
N GLN A 96 -41.72 35.38 47.88
CA GLN A 96 -42.92 34.52 47.82
C GLN A 96 -43.07 34.06 46.33
N GLU A 97 -43.56 32.85 45.99
CA GLU A 97 -44.98 32.53 45.64
C GLU A 97 -45.70 33.73 44.97
N GLU A 98 -46.24 33.66 43.77
CA GLU A 98 -47.39 32.84 43.35
C GLU A 98 -47.49 32.79 41.80
N GLU A 99 -48.11 31.70 41.32
CA GLU A 99 -48.99 31.53 40.14
C GLU A 99 -48.77 32.31 38.83
#